data_AF-V8AQS5-F1
#
_entry.id   AF-V8AQS5-F1
#
_cell.length_a   1.000
_cell.length_b   1.000
_cell.length_c   1.000
_cell.angle_alpha   90.00
_cell.angle_beta   90.00
_cell.angle_gamma   90.00
#
_symmetry.space_group_name_H-M   'P 1'
#
loop_
_entity.id
_entity.type
_entity.pdbx_description
1 polymer ?
#
loop_
_entity_poly.entity_id
_entity_poly.type
_entity_poly.pdbx_seq_one_letter_code
_entity_poly.pdbx_strand_id
1 'polypeptide(L)'
;MNKDIYVENYSSRNILARVRLSEYLEIGEGAGTEGPLNQASPPSDAGLDSATLSDKSSWAIVRPDGNLSDGTTPSTLRNYVGLYLGDDNSRPKIFMPTFNRNNQNQESNTTGQGLELLTGTFNTNLGIAMPGTHDQWTLGQTHTSTLRSWNEVSNTEVLTPNVTHTAQETVESENGGYMNMSQWIAADRPTGNFWVHDTDGWIYWANWLPKATATSLLLDALDIKFDTENTYYGMHAEAELATVEDLDNWVGVTSLARDLLERIT
;
A
#
# COMPACT_ATOMS: atom_id res chain seq x y z
N MET A 1 14.65 5.61 4.49
CA MET A 1 13.48 6.44 4.85
C MET A 1 12.38 5.52 5.38
N ASN A 2 11.58 5.98 6.34
CA ASN A 2 10.42 5.20 6.80
C ASN A 2 9.23 5.43 5.88
N LYS A 3 8.61 4.35 5.39
CA LYS A 3 7.39 4.40 4.58
C LYS A 3 6.57 3.18 4.94
N ASP A 4 5.47 3.42 5.64
CA ASP A 4 4.59 2.36 6.08
C ASP A 4 3.41 2.22 5.12
N ILE A 5 3.13 1.01 4.66
CA ILE A 5 1.91 0.69 3.90
C ILE A 5 1.20 -0.46 4.62
N TYR A 6 -0.09 -0.30 4.87
CA TYR A 6 -0.97 -1.30 5.46
C TYR A 6 -2.41 -1.04 5.00
N VAL A 7 -3.30 -2.01 5.22
CA VAL A 7 -4.72 -1.88 4.88
C VAL A 7 -5.55 -1.86 6.17
N GLU A 8 -6.42 -0.86 6.30
CA GLU A 8 -7.41 -0.78 7.39
C GLU A 8 -8.77 -1.29 6.90
N ASN A 9 -9.41 -2.17 7.67
CA ASN A 9 -10.80 -2.55 7.47
C ASN A 9 -11.71 -1.74 8.40
N TYR A 10 -12.26 -0.64 7.91
CA TYR A 10 -13.25 0.16 8.64
C TYR A 10 -14.68 -0.37 8.53
N SER A 11 -14.90 -1.43 7.76
CA SER A 11 -16.23 -1.98 7.50
C SER A 11 -16.77 -2.78 8.70
N SER A 12 -18.04 -3.18 8.63
CA SER A 12 -18.68 -4.03 9.64
C SER A 12 -18.48 -5.54 9.38
N ARG A 13 -17.80 -5.90 8.28
CA ARG A 13 -17.58 -7.27 7.80
C ARG A 13 -16.08 -7.57 7.77
N ASN A 14 -15.74 -8.85 7.72
CA ASN A 14 -14.37 -9.24 7.38
C ASN A 14 -14.17 -9.01 5.88
N ILE A 15 -12.95 -8.63 5.49
CA ILE A 15 -12.59 -8.40 4.09
C ILE A 15 -11.36 -9.20 3.70
N LEU A 16 -11.26 -9.47 2.41
CA LEU A 16 -10.03 -9.84 1.72
C LEU A 16 -9.39 -8.56 1.20
N ALA A 17 -8.07 -8.54 1.14
CA ALA A 17 -7.30 -7.41 0.65
C ALA A 17 -6.16 -7.88 -0.25
N ARG A 18 -5.95 -7.16 -1.35
CA ARG A 18 -4.73 -7.23 -2.12
C ARG A 18 -4.23 -5.84 -2.46
N VAL A 19 -2.92 -5.69 -2.52
CA VAL A 19 -2.24 -4.43 -2.85
C VAL A 19 -1.25 -4.70 -3.97
N ARG A 20 -1.12 -3.76 -4.91
CA ARG A 20 -0.04 -3.76 -5.88
C ARG A 20 0.75 -2.46 -5.73
N LEU A 21 2.07 -2.61 -5.74
CA LEU A 21 3.00 -1.49 -5.68
C LEU A 21 3.59 -1.28 -7.08
N SER A 22 3.71 -0.03 -7.50
CA SER A 22 4.48 0.36 -8.67
C SER A 22 5.44 1.49 -8.34
N GLU A 23 6.60 1.50 -9.00
CA GLU A 23 7.70 2.41 -8.72
C GLU A 23 8.12 3.17 -9.96
N TYR A 24 8.57 4.40 -9.75
CA TYR A 24 9.18 5.23 -10.78
C TYR A 24 10.42 5.89 -10.22
N LEU A 25 11.49 5.91 -11.02
CA LEU A 25 12.75 6.56 -10.71
C LEU A 25 13.24 7.26 -11.97
N GLU A 26 13.66 8.51 -11.83
CA GLU A 26 14.41 9.23 -12.86
C GLU A 26 15.55 10.02 -12.22
N ILE A 27 16.66 10.08 -12.95
CA ILE A 27 17.91 10.72 -12.49
C ILE A 27 18.33 11.75 -13.53
N GLY A 28 18.61 12.96 -13.07
CA GLY A 28 19.07 14.08 -13.90
C GLY A 28 18.40 15.41 -13.55
N GLU A 29 18.80 16.45 -14.28
CA GLU A 29 18.30 17.81 -14.06
C GLU A 29 16.79 17.88 -14.27
N GLY A 30 16.08 18.48 -13.32
CA GLY A 30 14.63 18.62 -13.39
C GLY A 30 13.85 17.34 -13.03
N ALA A 31 14.49 16.34 -12.44
CA ALA A 31 13.81 15.16 -11.92
C ALA A 31 12.63 15.55 -10.99
N GLY A 32 11.49 14.89 -11.16
CA GLY A 32 10.26 15.15 -10.42
C GLY A 32 9.43 16.31 -10.95
N THR A 33 9.83 16.91 -12.08
CA THR A 33 9.05 17.96 -12.75
C THR A 33 8.43 17.46 -14.05
N GLU A 34 7.32 18.06 -14.48
CA GLU A 34 6.70 17.75 -15.77
C GLU A 34 7.14 18.73 -16.86
N GLY A 35 7.14 18.25 -18.11
CA GLY A 35 7.35 19.09 -19.30
C GLY A 35 8.83 19.28 -19.68
N PRO A 36 9.14 20.29 -20.52
CA PRO A 36 10.43 20.40 -21.19
C PRO A 36 11.60 20.78 -20.28
N LEU A 37 11.33 21.10 -19.01
CA LEU A 37 12.35 21.36 -18.01
C LEU A 37 12.90 20.06 -17.39
N ASN A 38 12.19 18.95 -17.54
CA ASN A 38 12.66 17.65 -17.08
C ASN A 38 13.61 17.06 -18.12
N GLN A 39 14.90 17.04 -17.78
CA GLN A 39 15.97 16.40 -18.55
C GLN A 39 16.44 15.09 -17.87
N ALA A 40 15.76 14.65 -16.82
CA ALA A 40 16.04 13.39 -16.15
C ALA A 40 15.62 12.22 -17.03
N SER A 41 16.19 11.05 -16.75
CA SER A 41 15.82 9.82 -17.44
C SER A 41 15.79 8.65 -16.46
N PRO A 42 14.88 7.69 -16.66
CA PRO A 42 14.92 6.44 -15.91
C PRO A 42 16.23 5.68 -16.14
N PRO A 43 16.74 4.94 -15.14
CA PRO A 43 17.85 4.02 -15.34
C PRO A 43 17.52 2.96 -16.40
N SER A 44 18.52 2.51 -17.17
CA SER A 44 18.34 1.40 -18.10
C SER A 44 17.97 0.12 -17.35
N ASP A 45 17.20 -0.76 -17.98
CA ASP A 45 16.80 -2.07 -17.45
C ASP A 45 16.01 -1.97 -16.12
N ALA A 46 15.42 -0.81 -15.84
CA ALA A 46 14.55 -0.58 -14.68
C ALA A 46 13.10 -1.06 -14.90
N GLY A 47 12.74 -1.38 -16.15
CA GLY A 47 11.35 -1.60 -16.56
C GLY A 47 10.55 -0.30 -16.74
N LEU A 48 11.25 0.81 -17.01
CA LEU A 48 10.69 2.16 -17.08
C LEU A 48 10.83 2.80 -18.48
N ASP A 49 11.16 2.02 -19.52
CA ASP A 49 11.50 2.55 -20.86
C ASP A 49 10.39 3.38 -21.50
N SER A 50 9.13 3.14 -21.12
CA SER A 50 7.95 3.89 -21.58
C SER A 50 7.19 4.54 -20.44
N ALA A 51 7.76 4.53 -19.22
CA ALA A 51 7.11 5.09 -18.06
C ALA A 51 7.20 6.62 -18.07
N THR A 52 6.19 7.28 -17.53
CA THR A 52 6.21 8.73 -17.33
C THR A 52 5.83 9.09 -15.90
N LEU A 53 6.34 10.21 -15.40
CA LEU A 53 6.03 10.72 -14.08
C LEU A 53 4.51 10.94 -13.87
N SER A 54 3.81 11.41 -14.91
CA SER A 54 2.39 11.77 -14.83
C SER A 54 1.47 10.53 -14.81
N ASP A 55 1.81 9.48 -15.55
CA ASP A 55 1.01 8.26 -15.68
C ASP A 55 1.50 7.13 -14.74
N LYS A 56 0.83 6.98 -13.60
CA LYS A 56 1.19 5.99 -12.56
C LYS A 56 0.92 4.55 -13.01
N SER A 57 0.07 4.36 -14.04
CA SER A 57 -0.18 3.04 -14.62
C SER A 57 0.98 2.55 -15.48
N SER A 58 1.84 3.48 -15.94
CA SER A 58 3.05 3.18 -16.70
C SER A 58 4.26 2.81 -15.83
N TRP A 59 4.16 2.98 -14.51
CA TRP A 59 5.25 2.73 -13.55
C TRP A 59 5.58 1.24 -13.44
N ALA A 60 6.82 0.92 -13.10
CA ALA A 60 7.28 -0.46 -13.01
C ALA A 60 6.60 -1.15 -11.82
N ILE A 61 5.86 -2.23 -12.09
CA ILE A 61 5.21 -3.04 -11.05
C ILE A 61 6.29 -3.74 -10.22
N VAL A 62 6.18 -3.63 -8.89
CA VAL A 62 7.01 -4.39 -7.94
C VAL A 62 6.61 -5.86 -8.03
N ARG A 63 7.56 -6.73 -8.32
CA ARG A 63 7.38 -8.19 -8.41
C ARG A 63 8.27 -8.92 -7.41
N PRO A 64 8.01 -10.21 -7.15
CA PRO A 64 8.87 -11.01 -6.28
C PRO A 64 10.34 -10.91 -6.67
N ASP A 65 11.21 -10.85 -5.66
CA ASP A 65 12.67 -10.75 -5.79
C ASP A 65 13.18 -9.53 -6.58
N GLY A 66 12.29 -8.56 -6.89
CA GLY A 66 12.63 -7.36 -7.64
C GLY A 66 12.80 -7.58 -9.15
N ASN A 67 12.21 -8.64 -9.70
CA ASN A 67 12.30 -8.97 -11.13
C ASN A 67 11.39 -8.09 -12.00
N LEU A 68 11.74 -7.99 -13.29
CA LEU A 68 10.93 -7.40 -14.34
C LEU A 68 9.75 -8.34 -14.70
N SER A 69 8.95 -7.91 -15.68
CA SER A 69 7.75 -8.65 -16.12
C SER A 69 8.00 -10.02 -16.72
N ASP A 70 9.24 -10.31 -17.12
CA ASP A 70 9.65 -11.66 -17.56
C ASP A 70 9.83 -12.65 -16.41
N GLY A 71 9.80 -12.17 -15.16
CA GLY A 71 9.93 -12.97 -13.94
C GLY A 71 11.35 -13.47 -13.65
N THR A 72 12.35 -13.11 -14.47
CA THR A 72 13.72 -13.65 -14.37
C THR A 72 14.80 -12.59 -14.38
N THR A 73 14.57 -11.44 -15.02
CA THR A 73 15.54 -10.36 -15.11
C THR A 73 15.38 -9.42 -13.92
N PRO A 74 16.40 -9.24 -13.06
CA PRO A 74 16.31 -8.28 -11.95
C PRO A 74 16.20 -6.84 -12.46
N SER A 75 15.28 -6.05 -11.90
CA SER A 75 15.17 -4.63 -12.18
C SER A 75 16.36 -3.86 -11.59
N THR A 76 16.96 -2.97 -12.37
CA THR A 76 18.05 -2.10 -11.88
C THR A 76 17.59 -1.11 -10.82
N LEU A 77 16.27 -0.90 -10.64
CA LEU A 77 15.72 -0.13 -9.51
C LEU A 77 16.24 -0.64 -8.16
N ARG A 78 16.51 -1.95 -8.04
CA ARG A 78 17.03 -2.55 -6.80
C ARG A 78 18.45 -2.11 -6.44
N ASN A 79 19.18 -1.52 -7.38
CA ASN A 79 20.48 -0.88 -7.10
C ASN A 79 20.31 0.45 -6.35
N TYR A 80 19.17 1.10 -6.51
CA TYR A 80 18.86 2.44 -6.04
C TYR A 80 17.94 2.43 -4.82
N VAL A 81 17.02 1.46 -4.77
CA VAL A 81 16.04 1.33 -3.69
C VAL A 81 16.07 -0.09 -3.16
N GLY A 82 15.97 -0.26 -1.86
CA GLY A 82 15.64 -1.54 -1.21
C GLY A 82 14.25 -1.44 -0.58
N LEU A 83 13.44 -2.50 -0.73
CA LEU A 83 12.12 -2.59 -0.10
C LEU A 83 12.19 -3.56 1.07
N TYR A 84 11.71 -3.14 2.24
CA TYR A 84 11.49 -4.02 3.38
C TYR A 84 10.00 -4.33 3.46
N LEU A 85 9.61 -5.45 2.85
CA LEU A 85 8.22 -5.92 2.83
C LEU A 85 7.95 -6.84 4.03
N GLY A 86 6.74 -6.74 4.58
CA GLY A 86 6.41 -7.37 5.85
C GLY A 86 7.00 -6.62 7.06
N ASP A 87 6.63 -7.07 8.24
CA ASP A 87 7.29 -6.71 9.50
C ASP A 87 7.57 -7.97 10.33
N ASP A 88 8.46 -7.84 11.31
CA ASP A 88 8.85 -8.90 12.23
C ASP A 88 8.25 -8.72 13.64
N ASN A 89 7.19 -7.90 13.77
CA ASN A 89 6.59 -7.44 15.02
C ASN A 89 7.53 -6.68 15.98
N SER A 90 8.77 -6.36 15.61
CA SER A 90 9.66 -5.60 16.51
C SER A 90 9.20 -4.15 16.71
N ARG A 91 8.47 -3.62 15.73
CA ARG A 91 7.92 -2.26 15.68
C ARG A 91 6.53 -2.30 15.03
N PRO A 92 5.49 -2.71 15.75
CA PRO A 92 4.14 -2.74 15.20
C PRO A 92 3.67 -1.31 14.91
N LYS A 93 2.91 -1.14 13.82
CA LYS A 93 2.39 0.17 13.47
C LYS A 93 1.21 0.54 14.37
N ILE A 94 1.33 1.67 15.05
CA ILE A 94 0.20 2.31 15.71
C ILE A 94 -0.50 3.21 14.70
N PHE A 95 -1.75 2.90 14.37
CA PHE A 95 -2.56 3.69 13.45
C PHE A 95 -3.74 4.34 14.15
N MET A 96 -4.17 5.49 13.65
CA MET A 96 -5.44 6.11 14.01
C MET A 96 -6.49 5.66 12.99
N PRO A 97 -7.59 5.00 13.42
CA PRO A 97 -8.65 4.58 12.51
C PRO A 97 -9.16 5.72 11.64
N THR A 98 -9.41 5.42 10.36
CA THR A 98 -9.79 6.41 9.36
C THR A 98 -11.06 7.18 9.71
N PHE A 99 -11.03 8.48 9.45
CA PHE A 99 -12.22 9.35 9.46
C PHE A 99 -12.91 9.41 8.10
N ASN A 100 -12.38 8.73 7.08
CA ASN A 100 -13.05 8.52 5.80
C ASN A 100 -13.59 7.09 5.74
N ARG A 101 -14.86 6.91 6.08
CA ARG A 101 -15.61 5.65 5.92
C ARG A 101 -16.65 5.73 4.80
N ASN A 102 -16.46 6.68 3.89
CA ASN A 102 -17.31 6.83 2.72
C ASN A 102 -16.83 5.84 1.65
N ASN A 103 -17.59 4.76 1.43
CA ASN A 103 -17.27 3.72 0.45
C ASN A 103 -17.31 4.20 -1.02
N GLN A 104 -17.85 5.41 -1.29
CA GLN A 104 -17.79 6.06 -2.61
C GLN A 104 -16.55 6.94 -2.78
N ASN A 105 -15.71 7.04 -1.75
CA ASN A 105 -14.52 7.87 -1.75
C ASN A 105 -13.28 6.99 -1.59
N GLN A 106 -12.42 6.98 -2.62
CA GLN A 106 -11.21 6.15 -2.65
C GLN A 106 -9.99 6.88 -2.07
N GLU A 107 -10.15 8.03 -1.40
CA GLU A 107 -9.02 8.74 -0.80
C GLU A 107 -8.38 7.86 0.28
N SER A 108 -7.07 7.70 0.17
CA SER A 108 -6.25 7.03 1.16
C SER A 108 -5.89 7.97 2.31
N ASN A 109 -5.57 7.37 3.46
CA ASN A 109 -5.11 8.11 4.62
C ASN A 109 -3.59 8.32 4.53
N THR A 110 -3.17 9.33 3.76
CA THR A 110 -1.75 9.63 3.56
C THR A 110 -1.22 10.59 4.62
N THR A 111 0.03 10.39 5.04
CA THR A 111 0.72 11.25 6.00
C THR A 111 2.11 11.63 5.50
N GLY A 112 2.70 12.68 6.07
CA GLY A 112 4.00 13.20 5.64
C GLY A 112 3.99 13.66 4.18
N GLN A 113 4.91 13.11 3.38
CA GLN A 113 5.04 13.37 1.94
C GLN A 113 4.26 12.36 1.08
N GLY A 114 3.27 11.65 1.64
CA GLY A 114 2.33 10.86 0.85
C GLY A 114 1.37 11.78 0.10
N LEU A 115 1.32 11.67 -1.23
CA LEU A 115 0.39 12.41 -2.08
C LEU A 115 -0.89 11.60 -2.25
N GLU A 116 -2.04 12.15 -1.83
CA GLU A 116 -3.34 11.59 -2.20
C GLU A 116 -3.67 11.99 -3.63
N LEU A 117 -3.83 11.02 -4.52
CA LEU A 117 -3.98 11.27 -5.96
C LEU A 117 -5.34 11.87 -6.32
N LEU A 118 -6.41 11.55 -5.59
CA LEU A 118 -7.73 12.09 -5.89
C LEU A 118 -7.85 13.58 -5.59
N THR A 119 -7.21 14.05 -4.52
CA THR A 119 -7.26 15.45 -4.10
C THR A 119 -6.04 16.25 -4.54
N GLY A 120 -4.94 15.57 -4.89
CA GLY A 120 -3.63 16.19 -5.14
C GLY A 120 -3.01 16.82 -3.89
N THR A 121 -3.46 16.43 -2.69
CA THR A 121 -3.00 17.01 -1.42
C THR A 121 -2.14 16.05 -0.63
N PHE A 122 -1.15 16.59 0.06
CA PHE A 122 -0.39 15.86 1.07
C PHE A 122 -1.12 15.89 2.41
N ASN A 123 -0.94 14.83 3.22
CA ASN A 123 -1.31 14.83 4.63
C ASN A 123 -2.82 15.00 4.87
N THR A 124 -3.60 14.06 4.36
CA THR A 124 -5.06 14.18 4.28
C THR A 124 -5.77 13.84 5.59
N ASN A 125 -7.03 14.29 5.68
CA ASN A 125 -8.08 13.72 6.53
C ASN A 125 -8.08 13.98 8.05
N LEU A 126 -6.98 14.41 8.66
CA LEU A 126 -6.95 14.60 10.12
C LEU A 126 -6.98 16.07 10.58
N GLY A 127 -6.81 17.03 9.67
CA GLY A 127 -6.80 18.46 9.99
C GLY A 127 -5.62 18.90 10.85
N ILE A 128 -4.62 18.02 11.01
CA ILE A 128 -3.40 18.23 11.79
C ILE A 128 -2.19 17.84 10.95
N ALA A 129 -1.04 18.46 11.22
CA ALA A 129 0.19 18.10 10.54
C ALA A 129 0.68 16.72 11.04
N MET A 130 0.56 15.70 10.19
CA MET A 130 1.19 14.40 10.40
C MET A 130 2.52 14.32 9.63
N PRO A 131 3.68 14.21 10.29
CA PRO A 131 4.97 14.17 9.61
C PRO A 131 5.23 12.87 8.82
N GLY A 132 4.38 11.85 8.99
CA GLY A 132 4.51 10.56 8.29
C GLY A 132 5.61 9.66 8.86
N THR A 133 5.89 9.78 10.16
CA THR A 133 6.80 8.88 10.88
C THR A 133 6.11 7.57 11.24
N HIS A 134 6.89 6.53 11.49
CA HIS A 134 6.38 5.25 12.01
C HIS A 134 5.57 5.47 13.29
N ASP A 135 6.20 6.08 14.29
CA ASP A 135 5.68 6.33 15.64
C ASP A 135 4.84 7.62 15.74
N GLN A 136 4.03 7.92 14.72
CA GLN A 136 3.22 9.13 14.68
C GLN A 136 2.05 9.13 15.70
N TRP A 137 1.61 7.95 16.14
CA TRP A 137 0.58 7.75 17.16
C TRP A 137 1.14 6.90 18.30
N THR A 138 0.62 7.11 19.51
CA THR A 138 0.84 6.21 20.64
C THR A 138 -0.39 5.33 20.86
N LEU A 139 -0.21 4.06 21.24
CA LEU A 139 -1.32 3.16 21.54
C LEU A 139 -2.27 3.79 22.57
N GLY A 140 -3.57 3.79 22.30
CA GLY A 140 -4.58 4.38 23.18
C GLY A 140 -4.72 5.90 23.07
N GLN A 141 -3.86 6.58 22.30
CA GLN A 141 -4.02 8.02 21.99
C GLN A 141 -5.35 8.24 21.28
N THR A 142 -6.07 9.30 21.64
CA THR A 142 -7.33 9.66 20.99
C THR A 142 -7.16 10.85 20.05
N HIS A 143 -8.00 10.90 19.01
CA HIS A 143 -8.14 12.06 18.14
C HIS A 143 -9.60 12.28 17.81
N THR A 144 -10.02 13.55 17.72
CA THR A 144 -11.39 13.94 17.39
C THR A 144 -11.40 14.68 16.07
N SER A 145 -12.23 14.23 15.13
CA SER A 145 -12.38 14.86 13.81
C SER A 145 -13.80 14.67 13.26
N THR A 146 -14.03 15.11 12.03
CA THR A 146 -15.26 14.89 11.28
C THR A 146 -15.20 13.56 10.55
N LEU A 147 -16.13 12.66 10.88
CA LEU A 147 -16.29 11.39 10.18
C LEU A 147 -17.08 11.59 8.89
N ARG A 148 -16.54 11.10 7.77
CA ARG A 148 -17.21 11.00 6.47
C ARG A 148 -17.77 9.59 6.31
N SER A 149 -19.00 9.49 5.85
CA SER A 149 -19.69 8.22 5.57
C SER A 149 -20.64 8.37 4.40
N TRP A 150 -21.10 7.25 3.83
CA TRP A 150 -22.10 7.25 2.77
C TRP A 150 -23.46 6.79 3.29
N ASN A 151 -24.51 7.52 2.93
CA ASN A 151 -25.88 7.09 3.18
C ASN A 151 -26.47 6.49 1.91
N GLU A 152 -26.63 5.16 1.90
CA GLU A 152 -27.17 4.41 0.76
C GLU A 152 -28.63 4.77 0.42
N VAL A 153 -29.42 5.23 1.40
CA VAL A 153 -30.85 5.59 1.18
C VAL A 153 -30.98 6.95 0.50
N SER A 154 -30.19 7.94 0.95
CA SER A 154 -30.23 9.28 0.38
C SER A 154 -29.25 9.48 -0.78
N ASN A 155 -28.32 8.55 -1.00
CA ASN A 155 -27.26 8.61 -1.99
C ASN A 155 -26.42 9.90 -1.86
N THR A 156 -26.02 10.21 -0.62
CA THR A 156 -25.26 11.41 -0.27
C THR A 156 -24.22 11.14 0.81
N GLU A 157 -23.13 11.90 0.79
CA GLU A 157 -22.14 11.91 1.87
C GLU A 157 -22.74 12.51 3.15
N VAL A 158 -22.43 11.89 4.29
CA VAL A 158 -22.81 12.36 5.62
C VAL A 158 -21.55 12.69 6.41
N LEU A 159 -21.49 13.94 6.87
CA LEU A 159 -20.42 14.46 7.72
C LEU A 159 -20.91 14.48 9.18
N THR A 160 -20.26 13.67 10.03
CA THR A 160 -20.55 13.61 11.47
C THR A 160 -19.43 14.29 12.25
N PRO A 161 -19.64 15.49 12.80
CA PRO A 161 -18.60 16.20 13.54
C PRO A 161 -18.35 15.56 14.91
N ASN A 162 -17.18 15.85 15.49
CA ASN A 162 -16.80 15.48 16.86
C ASN A 162 -16.82 13.96 17.13
N VAL A 163 -16.46 13.15 16.14
CA VAL A 163 -16.23 11.71 16.33
C VAL A 163 -14.84 11.53 16.90
N THR A 164 -14.72 10.70 17.95
CA THR A 164 -13.43 10.37 18.57
C THR A 164 -13.04 8.94 18.24
N HIS A 165 -11.84 8.77 17.71
CA HIS A 165 -11.20 7.46 17.54
C HIS A 165 -10.04 7.30 18.52
N THR A 166 -9.65 6.05 18.74
CA THR A 166 -8.51 5.66 19.56
C THR A 166 -7.52 4.92 18.68
N ALA A 167 -6.24 5.29 18.78
CA ALA A 167 -5.15 4.66 18.07
C ALA A 167 -4.97 3.21 18.52
N GLN A 168 -4.73 2.32 17.56
CA GLN A 168 -4.65 0.87 17.73
C GLN A 168 -3.42 0.32 17.02
N GLU A 169 -2.97 -0.85 17.47
CA GLU A 169 -1.95 -1.64 16.78
C GLU A 169 -2.54 -2.33 15.55
N THR A 170 -1.72 -2.46 14.50
CA THR A 170 -1.93 -3.45 13.45
C THR A 170 -1.97 -4.85 14.02
N VAL A 171 -2.59 -5.81 13.31
CA VAL A 171 -2.53 -7.22 13.74
C VAL A 171 -1.08 -7.71 13.80
N GLU A 172 -0.81 -8.61 14.74
CA GLU A 172 0.49 -9.27 14.86
C GLU A 172 0.76 -10.12 13.61
N SER A 173 1.93 -9.91 13.00
CA SER A 173 2.37 -10.63 11.81
C SER A 173 2.76 -12.07 12.16
N GLU A 174 2.42 -12.99 11.28
CA GLU A 174 2.81 -14.40 11.34
C GLU A 174 3.79 -14.69 10.20
N ASN A 175 4.52 -15.82 10.24
CA ASN A 175 5.34 -16.26 9.11
C ASN A 175 6.35 -15.20 8.58
N GLY A 176 6.81 -14.29 9.43
CA GLY A 176 7.71 -13.19 9.06
C GLY A 176 7.04 -12.05 8.28
N GLY A 177 5.72 -11.96 8.28
CA GLY A 177 4.92 -10.87 7.71
C GLY A 177 4.81 -10.87 6.18
N TYR A 178 5.69 -11.59 5.48
CA TYR A 178 5.74 -11.62 4.02
C TYR A 178 6.35 -12.91 3.47
N MET A 179 5.77 -13.42 2.38
CA MET A 179 6.31 -14.50 1.56
C MET A 179 6.04 -14.22 0.07
N ASN A 180 6.89 -14.72 -0.82
CA ASN A 180 6.49 -14.86 -2.22
C ASN A 180 5.67 -16.15 -2.44
N MET A 181 4.94 -16.23 -3.56
CA MET A 181 4.05 -17.36 -3.86
C MET A 181 4.78 -18.72 -3.86
N SER A 182 6.05 -18.77 -4.27
CA SER A 182 6.83 -20.01 -4.28
C SER A 182 7.17 -20.48 -2.86
N GLN A 183 7.51 -19.56 -1.96
CA GLN A 183 7.74 -19.83 -0.54
C GLN A 183 6.46 -20.28 0.15
N TRP A 184 5.33 -19.64 -0.15
CA TRP A 184 4.02 -20.03 0.36
C TRP A 184 3.66 -21.47 -0.02
N ILE A 185 3.85 -21.87 -1.28
CA ILE A 185 3.65 -23.26 -1.73
C ILE A 185 4.58 -24.21 -0.99
N ALA A 186 5.87 -23.85 -0.85
CA ALA A 186 6.86 -24.67 -0.17
C ALA A 186 6.59 -24.83 1.34
N ALA A 187 5.94 -23.84 1.95
CA ALA A 187 5.50 -23.86 3.35
C ALA A 187 4.19 -24.65 3.57
N ASP A 188 3.73 -25.41 2.58
CA ASP A 188 2.45 -26.14 2.57
C ASP A 188 1.22 -25.23 2.63
N ARG A 189 1.30 -24.08 1.95
CA ARG A 189 0.18 -23.16 1.68
C ARG A 189 -0.58 -22.72 2.94
N PRO A 190 0.10 -22.17 3.95
CA PRO A 190 -0.55 -21.72 5.18
C PRO A 190 -1.43 -20.50 4.93
N THR A 191 -2.44 -20.30 5.78
CA THR A 191 -3.13 -19.01 5.94
C THR A 191 -2.66 -18.35 7.24
N GLY A 192 -2.76 -17.03 7.34
CA GLY A 192 -2.33 -16.32 8.53
C GLY A 192 -2.09 -14.84 8.28
N ASN A 193 -1.65 -14.14 9.32
CA ASN A 193 -1.44 -12.69 9.28
C ASN A 193 -0.14 -12.32 8.57
N PHE A 194 -0.08 -12.53 7.26
CA PHE A 194 1.06 -12.19 6.43
C PHE A 194 0.65 -11.92 4.98
N TRP A 195 1.56 -11.31 4.23
CA TRP A 195 1.39 -10.97 2.83
C TRP A 195 1.99 -12.06 1.92
N VAL A 196 1.29 -12.43 0.85
CA VAL A 196 1.77 -13.34 -0.20
C VAL A 196 1.88 -12.61 -1.52
N HIS A 197 3.11 -12.47 -2.04
CA HIS A 197 3.40 -11.78 -3.29
C HIS A 197 3.36 -12.74 -4.47
N ASP A 198 2.39 -12.54 -5.35
CA ASP A 198 2.24 -13.32 -6.58
C ASP A 198 3.11 -12.77 -7.71
N THR A 199 3.36 -13.63 -8.69
CA THR A 199 4.17 -13.38 -9.87
C THR A 199 3.64 -12.25 -10.76
N ASP A 200 2.34 -11.93 -10.68
CA ASP A 200 1.69 -10.85 -11.42
C ASP A 200 1.93 -9.45 -10.79
N GLY A 201 2.49 -9.40 -9.58
CA GLY A 201 2.76 -8.20 -8.80
C GLY A 201 1.68 -7.84 -7.76
N TRP A 202 0.59 -8.60 -7.68
CA TRP A 202 -0.37 -8.46 -6.59
C TRP A 202 0.15 -9.13 -5.32
N ILE A 203 -0.09 -8.47 -4.19
CA ILE A 203 0.32 -8.91 -2.86
C ILE A 203 -0.93 -9.09 -2.02
N TYR A 204 -1.24 -10.35 -1.69
CA TYR A 204 -2.50 -10.76 -1.06
C TYR A 204 -2.31 -10.89 0.45
N TRP A 205 -3.25 -10.38 1.22
CA TRP A 205 -3.32 -10.67 2.66
C TRP A 205 -3.81 -12.11 2.84
N ALA A 206 -3.03 -12.96 3.51
CA ALA A 206 -3.24 -14.42 3.55
C ALA A 206 -4.27 -14.87 4.60
N ASN A 207 -5.18 -13.99 5.01
CA ASN A 207 -6.22 -14.26 5.99
C ASN A 207 -7.44 -13.34 5.76
N TRP A 208 -8.55 -13.63 6.43
CA TRP A 208 -9.60 -12.63 6.60
C TRP A 208 -9.05 -11.47 7.45
N LEU A 209 -9.20 -10.25 6.97
CA LEU A 209 -8.93 -9.05 7.78
C LEU A 209 -10.18 -8.74 8.62
N PRO A 210 -10.14 -8.87 9.96
CA PRO A 210 -11.32 -8.65 10.79
C PRO A 210 -11.84 -7.21 10.71
N LYS A 211 -13.13 -7.03 10.97
CA LYS A 211 -13.73 -5.69 11.09
C LYS A 211 -13.00 -4.82 12.12
N ALA A 212 -12.85 -3.53 11.81
CA ALA A 212 -12.21 -2.52 12.66
C ALA A 212 -10.76 -2.85 13.06
N THR A 213 -10.03 -3.56 12.20
CA THR A 213 -8.59 -3.87 12.38
C THR A 213 -7.79 -3.43 11.15
N ALA A 214 -6.47 -3.50 11.24
CA ALA A 214 -5.57 -3.27 10.11
C ALA A 214 -4.61 -4.44 9.96
N THR A 215 -4.20 -4.74 8.73
CA THR A 215 -3.15 -5.71 8.43
C THR A 215 -1.85 -5.33 9.14
N SER A 216 -0.94 -6.28 9.29
CA SER A 216 0.46 -5.95 9.55
C SER A 216 1.04 -5.15 8.36
N LEU A 217 2.25 -4.61 8.50
CA LEU A 217 2.86 -3.79 7.46
C LEU A 217 3.11 -4.62 6.20
N LEU A 218 2.65 -4.11 5.06
CA LEU A 218 3.08 -4.57 3.75
C LEU A 218 4.48 -4.05 3.44
N LEU A 219 4.71 -2.76 3.70
CA LEU A 219 5.99 -2.09 3.57
C LEU A 219 6.29 -1.43 4.91
N ASP A 220 7.48 -1.70 5.47
CA ASP A 220 7.96 -1.06 6.70
C ASP A 220 8.95 0.07 6.37
N ALA A 221 9.85 -0.17 5.42
CA ALA A 221 10.90 0.80 5.12
C ALA A 221 11.38 0.74 3.67
N LEU A 222 12.03 1.85 3.28
CA LEU A 222 12.81 1.96 2.07
C LEU A 222 14.28 2.22 2.41
N ASP A 223 15.18 1.44 1.82
CA ASP A 223 16.59 1.79 1.72
C ASP A 223 16.81 2.62 0.46
N ILE A 224 17.43 3.79 0.55
CA ILE A 224 17.61 4.72 -0.58
C ILE A 224 19.11 4.90 -0.82
N LYS A 225 19.55 4.60 -2.04
CA LYS A 225 20.97 4.53 -2.45
C LYS A 225 21.27 5.46 -3.63
N PHE A 226 20.82 6.70 -3.53
CA PHE A 226 21.10 7.76 -4.49
C PHE A 226 21.13 9.13 -3.81
N ASP A 227 21.73 10.10 -4.49
CA ASP A 227 21.65 11.51 -4.10
C ASP A 227 20.28 12.09 -4.46
N THR A 228 19.68 12.84 -3.54
CA THR A 228 18.33 13.38 -3.65
C THR A 228 18.26 14.70 -4.42
N GLU A 229 19.38 15.34 -4.74
CA GLU A 229 19.37 16.66 -5.41
C GLU A 229 18.78 16.62 -6.82
N ASN A 230 19.14 15.60 -7.62
CA ASN A 230 18.71 15.45 -9.01
C ASN A 230 18.08 14.07 -9.27
N THR A 231 17.39 13.53 -8.28
CA THR A 231 16.73 12.23 -8.38
C THR A 231 15.31 12.33 -7.86
N TYR A 232 14.37 11.81 -8.62
CA TYR A 232 12.99 11.64 -8.18
C TYR A 232 12.68 10.16 -8.07
N TYR A 233 12.13 9.77 -6.93
CA TYR A 233 11.56 8.45 -6.71
C TYR A 233 10.11 8.59 -6.25
N GLY A 234 9.23 7.83 -6.90
CA GLY A 234 7.83 7.69 -6.54
C GLY A 234 7.49 6.23 -6.33
N MET A 235 6.64 5.98 -5.32
CA MET A 235 5.94 4.71 -5.16
C MET A 235 4.44 4.99 -5.19
N HIS A 236 3.72 4.21 -5.99
CA HIS A 236 2.28 4.21 -6.08
C HIS A 236 1.76 2.88 -5.51
N ALA A 237 0.75 2.98 -4.65
CA ALA A 237 0.09 1.83 -4.05
C ALA A 237 -1.38 1.86 -4.47
N GLU A 238 -1.83 0.75 -5.04
CA GLU A 238 -3.24 0.52 -5.36
C GLU A 238 -3.72 -0.70 -4.58
N ALA A 239 -4.96 -0.64 -4.10
CA ALA A 239 -5.54 -1.71 -3.32
C ALA A 239 -6.91 -2.11 -3.88
N GLU A 240 -7.20 -3.39 -3.78
CA GLU A 240 -8.53 -3.93 -3.98
C GLU A 240 -8.97 -4.67 -2.73
N LEU A 241 -10.17 -4.35 -2.27
CA LEU A 241 -10.78 -4.88 -1.06
C LEU A 241 -12.12 -5.52 -1.44
N ALA A 242 -12.42 -6.68 -0.88
CA ALA A 242 -13.68 -7.37 -1.16
C ALA A 242 -14.20 -8.10 0.08
N THR A 243 -15.52 -8.19 0.21
CA THR A 243 -16.11 -9.26 1.02
C THR A 243 -16.14 -10.55 0.18
N VAL A 244 -16.54 -11.67 0.77
CA VAL A 244 -16.58 -12.96 0.05
C VAL A 244 -17.49 -12.89 -1.17
N GLU A 245 -18.59 -12.15 -1.07
CA GLU A 245 -19.58 -12.03 -2.14
C GLU A 245 -19.09 -11.19 -3.33
N ASP A 246 -18.11 -10.32 -3.10
CA ASP A 246 -17.57 -9.40 -4.10
C ASP A 246 -16.24 -9.88 -4.70
N LEU A 247 -15.72 -11.03 -4.24
CA LEU A 247 -14.41 -11.54 -4.67
C LEU A 247 -14.36 -11.84 -6.17
N ASP A 248 -15.48 -12.29 -6.76
CA ASP A 248 -15.57 -12.57 -8.20
C ASP A 248 -15.43 -11.32 -9.08
N ASN A 249 -15.51 -10.11 -8.49
CA ASN A 249 -15.26 -8.86 -9.20
C ASN A 249 -13.76 -8.59 -9.41
N TRP A 250 -12.86 -9.26 -8.67
CA TRP A 250 -11.43 -9.10 -8.86
C TRP A 250 -11.00 -9.68 -10.22
N VAL A 251 -10.40 -8.81 -11.02
CA VAL A 251 -9.89 -9.18 -12.34
C VAL A 251 -8.40 -9.55 -12.28
N GLY A 252 -7.95 -10.39 -13.21
CA GLY A 252 -6.53 -10.74 -13.30
C GLY A 252 -6.00 -11.64 -12.18
N VAL A 253 -6.86 -12.22 -11.33
CA VAL A 253 -6.45 -13.17 -10.28
C VAL A 253 -5.88 -14.44 -10.92
N THR A 254 -4.59 -14.74 -10.68
CA THR A 254 -3.92 -15.93 -11.18
C THR A 254 -4.49 -17.22 -10.58
N SER A 255 -4.17 -18.38 -11.15
CA SER A 255 -4.59 -19.67 -10.58
C SER A 255 -3.98 -19.94 -9.20
N LEU A 256 -2.77 -19.44 -8.92
CA LEU A 256 -2.12 -19.61 -7.62
C LEU A 256 -2.73 -18.69 -6.57
N ALA A 257 -3.02 -17.44 -6.94
CA ALA A 257 -3.78 -16.54 -6.08
C ALA A 257 -5.19 -17.07 -5.78
N ARG A 258 -5.86 -17.74 -6.74
CA ARG A 258 -7.13 -18.42 -6.48
C ARG A 258 -7.00 -19.54 -5.45
N ASP A 259 -5.98 -20.39 -5.52
CA ASP A 259 -5.69 -21.42 -4.49
C ASP A 259 -5.51 -20.78 -3.10
N LEU A 260 -4.79 -19.66 -3.01
CA LEU A 260 -4.68 -18.90 -1.75
C LEU A 260 -6.04 -18.42 -1.25
N LEU A 261 -6.84 -17.79 -2.11
CA LEU A 261 -8.14 -17.23 -1.72
C LEU A 261 -9.13 -18.31 -1.29
N GLU A 262 -9.18 -19.44 -2.01
CA GLU A 262 -10.01 -20.61 -1.68
C GLU A 262 -9.65 -21.25 -0.34
N ARG A 263 -8.43 -21.04 0.16
CA ARG A 263 -8.00 -21.50 1.49
C ARG A 263 -8.43 -20.58 2.62
N ILE A 264 -8.63 -19.30 2.32
CA ILE A 264 -9.08 -18.30 3.30
C ILE A 264 -10.61 -18.37 3.47
N THR A 265 -11.34 -18.60 2.38
CA THR A 265 -12.82 -18.60 2.32
C THR A 265 -13.44 -19.96 2.58
#